data_AF-A0A3A8JM92-F1
#
_entry.id   AF-A0A3A8JM92-F1
#
_cell.length_a   1.000
_cell.length_b   1.000
_cell.length_c   1.000
_cell.angle_alpha   90.00
_cell.angle_beta   90.00
_cell.angle_gamma   90.00
#
_symmetry.space_group_name_H-M   'P 1'
#
loop_
_entity.id
_entity.type
_entity.pdbx_description
1 polymer ?
#
loop_
_entity_poly.entity_id
_entity_poly.type
_entity_poly.pdbx_seq_one_letter_code
_entity_poly.pdbx_strand_id
1 'polypeptide(L)'
;MRNRKRVMLGSAGVLVAALGAVLLLWSSREERSPSGPTVCPPPPAATGPVTAARVAPERAVPVRTPDPAPPHATVVPPAPGDVPPEPEVANAPPQANDPIEEEQPQTARWKLEKTEHIASLLGRDVSRLEGERQEARARGDKARVDQVDALLQRHRVRLDELREEARTLADAARNEPPEP
;
A
#
# COMPACT_ATOMS: atom_id res chain seq x y z
N MET A 1 -47.85 26.58 -14.03
CA MET A 1 -46.42 26.22 -13.91
C MET A 1 -45.74 26.69 -12.61
N ARG A 2 -46.45 26.87 -11.47
CA ARG A 2 -45.87 27.41 -10.22
C ARG A 2 -45.43 26.37 -9.18
N ASN A 3 -45.77 25.09 -9.37
CA ASN A 3 -45.57 24.06 -8.33
C ASN A 3 -44.20 23.37 -8.40
N ARG A 4 -43.48 23.49 -9.53
CA ARG A 4 -42.17 22.82 -9.73
C ARG A 4 -41.02 23.50 -8.97
N LYS A 5 -41.13 24.79 -8.67
CA LYS A 5 -40.09 25.55 -7.93
C LYS A 5 -40.05 25.20 -6.43
N ARG A 6 -41.16 24.72 -5.85
CA ARG A 6 -41.22 24.37 -4.41
C ARG A 6 -40.59 23.01 -4.10
N VAL A 7 -40.64 22.07 -5.05
CA VAL A 7 -40.04 20.73 -4.86
C VAL A 7 -38.51 20.78 -4.92
N MET A 8 -37.93 21.64 -5.78
CA MET A 8 -36.47 21.79 -5.87
C MET A 8 -35.83 22.53 -4.68
N LEU A 9 -36.56 23.39 -3.97
CA LEU A 9 -36.02 24.02 -2.76
C LEU A 9 -35.98 23.05 -1.56
N GLY A 10 -36.91 22.11 -1.47
CA GLY A 10 -36.93 21.10 -0.41
C GLY A 10 -35.75 20.13 -0.48
N SER A 11 -35.34 19.73 -1.69
CA SER A 11 -34.23 18.78 -1.87
C SER A 11 -32.86 19.39 -1.53
N ALA A 12 -32.67 20.70 -1.77
CA ALA A 12 -31.42 21.38 -1.44
C ALA A 12 -31.20 21.49 0.08
N GLY A 13 -32.26 21.75 0.86
CA GLY A 13 -32.18 21.84 2.32
C GLY A 13 -31.81 20.51 2.99
N VAL A 14 -32.33 19.38 2.48
CA VAL A 14 -32.02 18.05 3.00
C VAL A 14 -30.55 17.68 2.76
N LEU A 15 -30.00 18.06 1.60
CA LEU A 15 -28.61 17.75 1.24
C LEU A 15 -27.61 18.53 2.11
N VAL A 16 -27.89 19.79 2.41
CA VAL A 16 -27.07 20.62 3.32
C VAL A 16 -27.15 20.10 4.76
N ALA A 17 -28.32 19.70 5.23
CA ALA A 17 -28.49 19.13 6.57
C ALA A 17 -27.76 17.78 6.72
N ALA A 18 -27.81 16.92 5.69
CA ALA A 18 -27.09 15.65 5.68
C ALA A 18 -25.56 15.86 5.69
N LEU A 19 -25.05 16.80 4.89
CA LEU A 19 -23.61 17.12 4.89
C LEU A 19 -23.16 17.68 6.25
N GLY A 20 -23.97 18.54 6.87
CA GLY A 20 -23.69 19.10 8.20
C GLY A 20 -23.64 18.02 9.29
N ALA A 21 -24.57 17.07 9.27
CA ALA A 21 -24.61 15.97 10.23
C ALA A 21 -23.39 15.03 10.12
N VAL A 22 -22.91 14.76 8.90
CA VAL A 22 -21.71 13.94 8.66
C VAL A 22 -20.45 14.64 9.17
N LEU A 23 -20.30 15.95 8.94
CA LEU A 23 -19.15 16.72 9.42
C LEU A 23 -19.10 16.84 10.95
N LEU A 24 -20.26 17.01 11.59
CA LEU A 24 -20.39 17.05 13.07
C LEU A 24 -20.09 15.70 13.72
N LEU A 25 -20.55 14.60 13.10
CA LEU A 25 -20.28 13.25 13.59
C LEU A 25 -18.80 12.88 13.44
N TRP A 26 -18.12 13.40 12.40
CA TRP A 26 -16.69 13.15 12.20
C TRP A 26 -15.82 13.95 13.17
N SER A 27 -16.18 15.20 13.48
CA SER A 27 -15.43 16.05 14.42
C SER A 27 -15.54 15.63 15.88
N SER A 28 -16.51 14.78 16.23
CA SER A 28 -16.71 14.31 17.61
C SER A 28 -15.97 13.00 17.93
N ARG A 29 -15.14 12.49 16.99
CA ARG A 29 -14.42 11.22 17.14
C ARG A 29 -12.94 11.38 17.49
N GLU A 30 -12.59 12.47 18.16
CA GLU A 30 -11.28 12.61 18.77
C GLU A 30 -11.42 12.80 20.28
N GLU A 31 -10.56 12.10 21.03
CA GLU A 31 -10.35 12.17 22.48
C GLU A 31 -11.19 11.24 23.37
N ARG A 32 -10.90 9.94 23.29
CA ARG A 32 -10.84 9.10 24.49
C ARG A 32 -9.65 8.13 24.38
N SER A 33 -8.49 8.63 24.76
CA SER A 33 -7.30 7.82 25.03
C SER A 33 -7.30 7.48 26.52
N PRO A 34 -7.47 6.21 26.94
CA PRO A 34 -7.31 5.82 28.33
C PRO A 34 -5.90 5.30 28.53
N SER A 35 -5.02 6.10 29.15
CA SER A 35 -3.72 5.63 29.62
C SER A 35 -3.26 6.46 30.82
N GLY A 36 -3.72 6.07 32.01
CA GLY A 36 -2.89 6.14 33.21
C GLY A 36 -2.36 4.73 33.53
N PRO A 37 -1.39 4.56 34.45
CA PRO A 37 -0.81 5.55 35.35
C PRO A 37 0.74 5.57 35.35
N THR A 38 1.33 6.64 35.85
CA THR A 38 2.70 6.65 36.37
C THR A 38 2.72 7.52 37.62
N VAL A 39 3.65 7.18 38.53
CA VAL A 39 4.10 7.89 39.73
C VAL A 39 3.59 7.27 41.05
N CYS A 40 4.51 6.53 41.68
CA CYS A 40 4.53 6.15 43.09
C CYS A 40 4.99 7.34 43.96
N PRO A 41 4.58 7.42 45.24
CA PRO A 41 5.59 7.34 46.32
C PRO A 41 5.14 6.55 47.59
N PRO A 42 6.08 6.16 48.49
CA PRO A 42 5.90 5.15 49.57
C PRO A 42 5.45 5.78 50.92
N PRO A 43 4.95 5.01 51.92
CA PRO A 43 5.77 4.44 53.03
C PRO A 43 5.10 3.20 53.74
N PRO A 44 5.45 2.81 55.00
CA PRO A 44 6.64 2.10 55.48
C PRO A 44 6.37 0.66 55.99
N ALA A 45 7.47 -0.04 56.32
CA ALA A 45 7.64 -1.36 56.92
C ALA A 45 6.46 -2.05 57.67
N ALA A 46 6.21 -3.31 57.32
CA ALA A 46 5.65 -4.30 58.24
C ALA A 46 6.26 -5.68 57.98
N THR A 47 6.94 -6.18 59.02
CA THR A 47 7.50 -7.52 59.19
C THR A 47 6.41 -8.60 59.09
N GLY A 48 6.63 -9.63 58.25
CA GLY A 48 5.75 -10.80 58.13
C GLY A 48 6.53 -12.04 57.68
N PRO A 49 6.12 -13.25 58.12
CA PRO A 49 6.98 -14.43 58.16
C PRO A 49 7.17 -15.10 56.79
N VAL A 50 8.35 -15.73 56.66
CA VAL A 50 8.89 -16.43 55.48
C VAL A 50 7.86 -17.38 54.85
N THR A 51 7.35 -17.02 53.67
CA THR A 51 6.63 -17.93 52.77
C THR A 51 7.64 -18.62 51.87
N ALA A 52 7.61 -19.96 51.88
CA ALA A 52 8.44 -20.79 51.01
C ALA A 52 8.26 -20.38 49.55
N ALA A 53 9.36 -19.94 48.92
CA ALA A 53 9.37 -19.57 47.51
C ALA A 53 9.03 -20.80 46.67
N ARG A 54 7.82 -20.80 46.11
CA ARG A 54 7.41 -21.72 45.05
C ARG A 54 8.25 -21.36 43.81
N VAL A 55 9.36 -22.04 43.61
CA VAL A 55 10.16 -21.95 42.39
C VAL A 55 9.27 -22.40 41.23
N ALA A 56 8.79 -21.44 40.45
CA ALA A 56 8.14 -21.70 39.19
C ALA A 56 9.20 -22.25 38.21
N PRO A 57 8.88 -23.24 37.35
CA PRO A 57 9.82 -23.67 36.33
C PRO A 57 10.09 -22.50 35.40
N GLU A 58 11.35 -22.11 35.30
CA GLU A 58 11.81 -21.11 34.34
C GLU A 58 11.45 -21.60 32.94
N ARG A 59 10.63 -20.82 32.23
CA ARG A 59 10.23 -21.15 30.86
C ARG A 59 11.47 -21.08 29.99
N ALA A 60 11.94 -22.23 29.51
CA ALA A 60 13.04 -22.31 28.56
C ALA A 60 12.74 -21.39 27.37
N VAL A 61 13.56 -20.34 27.24
CA VAL A 61 13.55 -19.45 26.08
C VAL A 61 14.05 -20.28 24.89
N PRO A 62 13.35 -20.28 23.74
CA PRO A 62 13.89 -20.93 22.55
C PRO A 62 15.20 -20.24 22.18
N VAL A 63 16.31 -20.97 22.33
CA VAL A 63 17.62 -20.55 21.82
C VAL A 63 17.45 -20.41 20.31
N ARG A 64 17.44 -19.16 19.82
CA ARG A 64 17.55 -18.92 18.39
C ARG A 64 18.94 -19.36 17.98
N THR A 65 19.02 -20.42 17.17
CA THR A 65 20.22 -20.72 16.41
C THR A 65 20.58 -19.47 15.59
N PRO A 66 21.84 -19.03 15.59
CA PRO A 66 22.29 -17.97 14.68
C PRO A 66 21.91 -18.37 13.25
N ASP A 67 21.38 -17.42 12.48
CA ASP A 67 21.21 -17.61 11.04
C ASP A 67 22.56 -18.05 10.43
N PRO A 68 22.58 -18.96 9.45
CA PRO A 68 23.80 -19.27 8.74
C PRO A 68 24.35 -17.96 8.16
N ALA A 69 25.63 -17.68 8.46
CA ALA A 69 26.30 -16.50 7.93
C ALA A 69 26.11 -16.45 6.41
N PRO A 70 25.83 -15.26 5.83
CA PRO A 70 25.71 -15.13 4.39
C PRO A 70 26.97 -15.72 3.74
N PRO A 71 26.86 -16.43 2.60
CA PRO A 71 28.03 -16.98 1.94
C PRO A 71 29.00 -15.83 1.64
N HIS A 72 30.13 -15.81 2.33
CA HIS A 72 31.17 -14.83 2.09
C HIS A 72 31.63 -14.98 0.65
N ALA A 73 31.63 -13.88 -0.11
CA ALA A 73 32.15 -13.86 -1.46
C ALA A 73 33.64 -14.27 -1.43
N THR A 74 33.96 -15.39 -2.09
CA THR A 74 35.34 -15.84 -2.24
C THR A 74 36.04 -14.89 -3.22
N VAL A 75 36.75 -13.89 -2.71
CA VAL A 75 37.59 -13.02 -3.55
C VAL A 75 38.79 -13.83 -4.00
N VAL A 76 38.84 -14.13 -5.30
CA VAL A 76 40.00 -14.78 -5.92
C VAL A 76 41.16 -13.77 -5.88
N PRO A 77 42.32 -14.11 -5.30
CA PRO A 77 43.47 -13.22 -5.34
C PRO A 77 43.90 -13.04 -6.80
N PRO A 78 44.21 -11.81 -7.22
CA PRO A 78 44.61 -11.54 -8.60
C PRO A 78 45.85 -12.37 -8.96
N ALA A 79 45.82 -12.99 -10.13
CA ALA A 79 46.92 -13.82 -10.59
C ALA A 79 48.15 -12.95 -10.91
N PRO A 80 49.39 -13.48 -10.87
CA PRO A 80 50.56 -12.74 -11.32
C PRO A 80 50.38 -12.34 -12.80
N GLY A 81 50.19 -11.04 -13.05
CA GLY A 81 49.86 -10.49 -14.37
C GLY A 81 48.45 -9.87 -14.50
N ASP A 82 47.60 -9.99 -13.47
CA ASP A 82 46.34 -9.24 -13.41
C ASP A 82 46.65 -7.74 -13.31
N VAL A 83 46.18 -6.99 -14.30
CA VAL A 83 46.22 -5.53 -14.27
C VAL A 83 45.05 -5.06 -13.41
N PRO A 84 45.29 -4.29 -12.34
CA PRO A 84 44.21 -3.69 -11.56
C PRO A 84 43.28 -2.89 -12.49
N PRO A 85 41.95 -2.95 -12.31
CA PRO A 85 41.05 -2.14 -13.12
C PRO A 85 41.49 -0.67 -13.02
N GLU A 86 41.61 -0.02 -14.17
CA GLU A 86 42.06 1.37 -14.22
C GLU A 86 41.14 2.23 -13.35
N PRO A 87 41.69 3.17 -12.56
CA PRO A 87 40.88 4.00 -11.68
C PRO A 87 39.85 4.77 -12.51
N GLU A 88 38.57 4.67 -12.13
CA GLU A 88 37.51 5.45 -12.74
C GLU A 88 37.89 6.93 -12.70
N VAL A 89 38.17 7.49 -13.88
CA VAL A 89 38.59 8.89 -14.01
C VAL A 89 37.38 9.75 -13.64
N ALA A 90 37.47 10.48 -12.53
CA ALA A 90 36.39 11.30 -11.97
C ALA A 90 35.84 12.40 -12.91
N ASN A 91 36.44 12.55 -14.10
CA ASN A 91 36.03 13.50 -15.12
C ASN A 91 36.26 12.90 -16.52
N ALA A 92 35.68 11.72 -16.78
CA ALA A 92 35.69 11.14 -18.11
C ALA A 92 35.12 12.16 -19.13
N PRO A 93 35.73 12.29 -20.32
CA PRO A 93 35.22 13.20 -21.34
C PRO A 93 33.76 12.82 -21.70
N PRO A 94 32.92 13.80 -22.09
CA PRO A 94 31.55 13.52 -22.52
C PRO A 94 31.55 12.43 -23.60
N GLN A 95 30.90 11.31 -23.30
CA GLN A 95 30.71 10.26 -24.29
C GLN A 95 29.67 10.74 -25.31
N ALA A 96 29.94 10.52 -26.59
CA ALA A 96 28.92 10.71 -27.61
C ALA A 96 27.85 9.64 -27.41
N ASN A 97 26.71 10.04 -26.86
CA ASN A 97 25.55 9.16 -26.77
C ASN A 97 25.03 8.88 -28.18
N ASP A 98 24.47 7.69 -28.37
CA ASP A 98 23.73 7.38 -29.59
C ASP A 98 22.62 8.42 -29.82
N PRO A 99 22.30 8.76 -31.08
CA PRO A 99 21.19 9.63 -31.39
C PRO A 99 19.91 9.09 -30.75
N ILE A 100 19.20 9.95 -30.01
CA ILE A 100 17.91 9.59 -29.41
C ILE A 100 16.90 9.50 -30.55
N GLU A 101 16.29 8.33 -30.74
CA GLU A 101 15.17 8.16 -31.67
C GLU A 101 13.97 9.01 -31.22
N GLU A 102 13.20 9.54 -32.18
CA GLU A 102 12.00 10.31 -31.87
C GLU A 102 10.97 9.41 -31.15
N GLU A 103 10.46 9.88 -30.01
CA GLU A 103 9.46 9.16 -29.24
C GLU A 103 8.17 9.03 -30.08
N GLN A 104 7.62 7.82 -30.16
CA GLN A 104 6.36 7.59 -30.86
C GLN A 104 5.23 8.46 -30.26
N PRO A 105 4.28 8.94 -31.08
CA PRO A 105 3.20 9.76 -30.60
C PRO A 105 2.35 8.98 -29.59
N GLN A 106 2.20 9.51 -28.38
CA GLN A 106 1.33 8.95 -27.35
C GLN A 106 -0.14 9.27 -27.66
N THR A 107 -0.66 8.68 -28.73
CA THR A 107 -2.03 8.88 -29.24
C THR A 107 -3.09 8.44 -28.24
N ALA A 108 -4.32 8.95 -28.40
CA ALA A 108 -5.43 8.53 -27.54
C ALA A 108 -5.73 7.04 -27.70
N ARG A 109 -5.60 6.51 -28.93
CA ARG A 109 -5.71 5.07 -29.21
C ARG A 109 -4.67 4.22 -28.49
N TRP A 110 -3.41 4.63 -28.53
CA TRP A 110 -2.33 3.92 -27.83
C TRP A 110 -2.58 3.93 -26.31
N LYS A 111 -2.95 5.08 -25.74
CA LYS A 111 -3.28 5.18 -24.31
C LYS A 111 -4.48 4.33 -23.93
N LEU A 112 -5.52 4.27 -24.77
CA LEU A 112 -6.68 3.42 -24.55
C LEU A 112 -6.27 1.95 -24.46
N GLU A 113 -5.51 1.45 -25.44
CA GLU A 113 -5.02 0.07 -25.47
C GLU A 113 -4.23 -0.27 -24.20
N LYS A 114 -3.32 0.62 -23.77
CA LYS A 114 -2.55 0.43 -22.54
C LYS A 114 -3.43 0.42 -21.29
N THR A 115 -4.40 1.33 -21.22
CA THR A 115 -5.31 1.43 -20.08
C THR A 115 -6.18 0.17 -19.95
N GLU A 116 -6.72 -0.32 -21.08
CA GLU A 116 -7.48 -1.57 -21.14
C GLU A 116 -6.62 -2.78 -20.75
N HIS A 117 -5.37 -2.83 -21.22
CA HIS A 117 -4.44 -3.87 -20.82
C HIS A 117 -4.20 -3.89 -19.31
N ILE A 118 -3.91 -2.73 -18.70
CA ILE A 118 -3.70 -2.61 -17.26
C ILE A 118 -4.97 -2.99 -16.49
N ALA A 119 -6.15 -2.55 -16.94
CA ALA A 119 -7.41 -2.92 -16.32
C ALA A 119 -7.65 -4.44 -16.36
N SER A 120 -7.27 -5.10 -17.45
CA SER A 120 -7.33 -6.56 -17.57
C SER A 120 -6.39 -7.26 -16.59
N LEU A 121 -5.14 -6.81 -16.46
CA LEU A 121 -4.19 -7.35 -15.47
C LEU A 121 -4.74 -7.22 -14.04
N LEU A 122 -5.22 -6.03 -13.68
CA LEU A 122 -5.75 -5.75 -12.36
C LEU A 122 -7.02 -6.56 -12.06
N GLY A 123 -7.87 -6.78 -13.06
CA GLY A 123 -9.05 -7.64 -12.95
C GLY A 123 -8.68 -9.11 -12.63
N ARG A 124 -7.59 -9.62 -13.23
CA ARG A 124 -7.05 -10.95 -12.89
C ARG A 124 -6.53 -10.99 -11.46
N ASP A 125 -5.84 -9.95 -11.02
CA ASP A 125 -5.36 -9.86 -9.63
C ASP A 125 -6.48 -9.82 -8.60
N VAL A 126 -7.55 -9.08 -8.87
CA VAL A 126 -8.75 -9.08 -8.01
C VAL A 126 -9.31 -10.51 -7.89
N SER A 127 -9.45 -11.22 -9.01
CA SER A 127 -9.96 -12.59 -9.02
C SER A 127 -9.07 -13.56 -8.22
N ARG A 128 -7.74 -13.43 -8.36
CA ARG A 128 -6.76 -14.20 -7.57
C ARG A 128 -6.85 -13.90 -6.08
N LEU A 129 -6.89 -12.61 -5.71
CA LEU A 129 -6.98 -12.18 -4.32
C LEU A 129 -8.30 -12.62 -3.66
N GLU A 130 -9.40 -12.67 -4.41
CA GLU A 130 -10.66 -13.24 -3.90
C GLU A 130 -10.51 -14.73 -3.56
N GLY A 131 -9.78 -15.50 -4.37
CA GLY A 131 -9.42 -16.89 -4.05
C GLY A 131 -8.59 -16.98 -2.76
N GLU A 132 -7.51 -16.20 -2.67
CA GLU A 132 -6.64 -16.17 -1.49
C GLU A 132 -7.39 -15.78 -0.21
N ARG A 133 -8.34 -14.86 -0.31
CA ARG A 133 -9.21 -14.46 0.80
C ARG A 133 -10.04 -15.64 1.29
N GLN A 134 -10.66 -16.40 0.38
CA GLN A 134 -11.46 -17.57 0.77
C GLN A 134 -10.59 -18.67 1.37
N GLU A 135 -9.39 -18.90 0.85
CA GLU A 135 -8.43 -19.86 1.42
C GLU A 135 -7.98 -19.43 2.83
N ALA A 136 -7.64 -18.17 3.03
CA ALA A 136 -7.31 -17.63 4.35
C ALA A 136 -8.50 -17.76 5.32
N ARG A 137 -9.71 -17.48 4.85
CA ARG A 137 -10.94 -17.66 5.62
C ARG A 137 -11.18 -19.12 6.00
N ALA A 138 -10.97 -20.05 5.08
CA ALA A 138 -11.09 -21.49 5.33
C ALA A 138 -10.07 -21.99 6.36
N ARG A 139 -8.86 -21.40 6.39
CA ARG A 139 -7.84 -21.66 7.41
C ARG A 139 -8.09 -20.95 8.74
N GLY A 140 -9.07 -20.04 8.82
CA GLY A 140 -9.33 -19.23 10.01
C GLY A 140 -8.29 -18.13 10.27
N ASP A 141 -7.44 -17.81 9.28
CA ASP A 141 -6.41 -16.79 9.38
C ASP A 141 -7.01 -15.39 9.14
N LYS A 142 -7.51 -14.78 10.23
CA LYS A 142 -8.15 -13.47 10.19
C LYS A 142 -7.21 -12.36 9.76
N ALA A 143 -5.95 -12.39 10.21
CA ALA A 143 -4.97 -11.36 9.87
C ALA A 143 -4.70 -11.32 8.36
N ARG A 144 -4.58 -12.51 7.74
CA ARG A 144 -4.45 -12.60 6.28
C ARG A 144 -5.71 -12.15 5.54
N VAL A 145 -6.90 -12.50 6.04
CA VAL A 145 -8.17 -12.03 5.45
C VAL A 145 -8.24 -10.51 5.44
N ASP A 146 -7.94 -9.85 6.56
CA ASP A 146 -7.99 -8.38 6.66
C ASP A 146 -6.97 -7.71 5.73
N GLN A 147 -5.76 -8.29 5.63
CA GLN A 147 -4.73 -7.82 4.70
C GLN A 147 -5.21 -7.91 3.23
N VAL A 148 -5.77 -9.05 2.85
CA VAL A 148 -6.27 -9.26 1.47
C VAL A 148 -7.48 -8.39 1.19
N ASP A 149 -8.37 -8.18 2.16
CA ASP A 149 -9.53 -7.29 2.00
C ASP A 149 -9.11 -5.84 1.77
N ALA A 150 -8.09 -5.35 2.48
CA ALA A 150 -7.52 -4.03 2.23
C ALA A 150 -6.91 -3.89 0.82
N LEU A 151 -6.27 -4.94 0.30
CA LEU A 151 -5.74 -4.96 -1.06
C LEU A 151 -6.86 -4.99 -2.11
N LEU A 152 -7.87 -5.85 -1.90
CA LEU A 152 -9.05 -5.95 -2.77
C LEU A 152 -9.78 -4.62 -2.88
N GLN A 153 -9.96 -3.90 -1.76
CA GLN A 153 -10.58 -2.58 -1.77
C GLN A 153 -9.81 -1.60 -2.67
N ARG A 154 -8.48 -1.53 -2.52
CA ARG A 154 -7.64 -0.64 -3.35
C ARG A 154 -7.70 -1.02 -4.82
N HIS A 155 -7.60 -2.30 -5.14
CA HIS A 155 -7.63 -2.78 -6.53
C HIS A 155 -8.99 -2.54 -7.19
N ARG A 156 -10.11 -2.70 -6.46
CA ARG A 156 -11.44 -2.39 -7.00
C ARG A 156 -11.61 -0.92 -7.31
N VAL A 157 -11.22 -0.03 -6.39
CA VAL A 157 -11.24 1.42 -6.63
C VAL A 157 -10.39 1.78 -7.86
N ARG A 158 -9.16 1.26 -7.93
CA ARG A 158 -8.27 1.52 -9.07
C ARG A 158 -8.82 0.96 -10.39
N LEU A 159 -9.49 -0.20 -10.35
CA LEU A 159 -10.10 -0.79 -11.53
C LEU A 159 -11.26 0.07 -12.06
N ASP A 160 -12.05 0.65 -11.17
CA ASP A 160 -13.12 1.57 -11.55
C ASP A 160 -12.54 2.87 -12.14
N GLU A 161 -11.48 3.43 -11.55
CA GLU A 161 -10.75 4.57 -12.13
C GLU A 161 -10.25 4.29 -13.55
N LEU A 162 -9.60 3.13 -13.76
CA LEU A 162 -9.09 2.74 -15.08
C LEU A 162 -10.21 2.55 -16.10
N ARG A 163 -11.40 2.11 -15.67
CA ARG A 163 -12.56 1.98 -16.55
C ARG A 163 -13.11 3.35 -16.96
N GLU A 164 -13.16 4.32 -16.05
CA GLU A 164 -13.57 5.68 -16.39
C GLU A 164 -12.53 6.37 -17.30
N GLU A 165 -11.25 6.14 -17.05
CA GLU A 165 -10.16 6.62 -17.91
C GLU A 165 -10.27 6.00 -19.32
N ALA A 166 -10.50 4.69 -19.42
CA ALA A 166 -10.71 4.02 -20.69
C ALA A 166 -11.93 4.58 -21.45
N ARG A 167 -13.04 4.91 -20.77
CA ARG A 167 -14.19 5.56 -21.42
C ARG A 167 -13.82 6.91 -22.00
N THR A 168 -13.09 7.72 -21.22
CA THR A 168 -12.64 9.06 -21.66
C THR A 168 -11.69 8.96 -22.85
N LEU A 169 -10.77 7.99 -22.81
CA LEU A 169 -9.82 7.72 -23.90
C LEU A 169 -10.51 7.14 -25.13
N ALA A 170 -11.55 6.33 -24.98
CA ALA A 170 -12.34 5.81 -26.09
C ALA A 170 -13.05 6.92 -26.86
N ASP A 171 -13.59 7.91 -26.15
CA ASP A 171 -14.17 9.11 -26.77
C ASP A 171 -13.09 9.95 -27.47
N ALA A 172 -11.92 10.13 -26.86
CA ALA A 172 -10.81 10.84 -27.48
C ALA A 172 -10.28 10.12 -28.75
N ALA A 173 -10.09 8.80 -28.68
CA ALA A 173 -9.62 7.95 -29.77
C ALA A 173 -10.57 7.93 -30.98
N ARG A 174 -11.87 8.16 -30.75
CA ARG A 174 -12.88 8.30 -31.82
C ARG A 174 -12.76 9.63 -32.57
N ASN A 175 -12.34 10.69 -31.88
CA ASN A 175 -12.21 12.04 -32.44
C ASN A 175 -10.80 12.32 -33.00
N GLU A 176 -9.86 11.38 -32.82
CA GLU A 176 -8.49 11.49 -33.31
C GLU A 176 -8.44 11.30 -34.84
N PRO A 177 -7.79 12.21 -35.59
CA PRO A 177 -7.60 12.04 -37.03
C PRO A 177 -6.76 10.78 -37.32
N PRO A 178 -6.99 10.11 -38.47
CA PRO A 178 -6.16 8.98 -38.86
C PRO A 178 -4.71 9.42 -39.00
N GLU A 179 -3.78 8.58 -38.52
CA GLU A 179 -2.35 8.82 -38.68
C GLU A 179 -1.98 8.93 -40.18
N PRO A 180 -1.05 9.83 -40.55
CA PRO A 180 -0.65 10.08 -41.94
C PRO A 180 0.08 8.91 -42.60
#